data_AF-A0A9P7K8I8-F1
#
_entry.id   AF-A0A9P7K8I8-F1
#
_cell.length_a   1.000
_cell.length_b   1.000
_cell.length_c   1.000
_cell.angle_alpha   90.00
_cell.angle_beta   90.00
_cell.angle_gamma   90.00
#
_symmetry.space_group_name_H-M   'P 1'
#
loop_
_entity.id
_entity.type
_entity.pdbx_description
1 polymer ?
#
loop_
_entity_poly.entity_id
_entity_poly.type
_entity_poly.pdbx_seq_one_letter_code
_entity_poly.pdbx_strand_id
1 'polypeptide(L)'
;MAAPLPARFADLKREIAASYPSFEERVTKAWGEIIAELQTVNAEIAQGGPDYIPQVYFADLDKLGAEDIDKIRRRGTVVIRDVVPDAEATRWKKLLEEFIKANPNIEGMPAEKKQFFQLYWTRSQVEARAHPNILATSIWLNNLYHTKDGGSIDGVDLSTPLTYADRFRIRRPGGIWGYHPPHVD
;
A
#
# COMPACT_ATOMS: atom_id res chain seq x y z
N MET A 1 -1.30 31.26 6.11
CA MET A 1 -0.66 30.33 7.07
C MET A 1 -1.77 29.56 7.76
N ALA A 2 -1.66 28.24 7.88
CA ALA A 2 -2.65 27.46 8.62
C ALA A 2 -2.70 27.91 10.09
N ALA A 3 -3.88 27.85 10.70
CA ALA A 3 -4.04 28.15 12.13
C ALA A 3 -3.20 27.16 12.96
N PRO A 4 -2.59 27.60 14.08
CA PRO A 4 -1.87 26.69 14.95
C PRO A 4 -2.80 25.59 15.48
N LEU A 5 -2.26 24.38 15.61
CA LEU A 5 -2.98 23.28 16.24
C LEU A 5 -3.25 23.57 17.72
N PRO A 6 -4.27 22.95 18.34
CA PRO A 6 -4.57 23.10 19.76
C PRO A 6 -3.37 22.80 20.68
N ALA A 7 -3.32 23.46 21.84
CA ALA A 7 -2.18 23.41 22.78
C ALA A 7 -1.80 21.97 23.21
N ARG A 8 -2.77 21.05 23.27
CA ARG A 8 -2.55 19.63 23.60
C ARG A 8 -1.46 18.95 22.77
N PHE A 9 -1.22 19.40 21.54
CA PHE A 9 -0.16 18.84 20.70
C PHE A 9 1.24 19.27 21.16
N ALA A 10 1.38 20.47 21.74
CA ALA A 10 2.61 20.88 22.40
C ALA A 10 2.82 20.09 23.70
N ASP A 11 1.76 19.87 24.47
CA ASP A 11 1.81 19.08 25.70
C ASP A 11 2.24 17.63 25.42
N LEU A 12 1.66 17.00 24.38
CA LEU A 12 2.06 15.67 23.93
C LEU A 12 3.55 15.59 23.54
N LYS A 13 4.07 16.60 22.83
CA LYS A 13 5.50 16.66 22.50
C LYS A 13 6.38 16.73 23.75
N ARG A 14 5.96 17.48 24.77
CA ARG A 14 6.68 17.56 26.06
C ARG A 14 6.62 16.24 26.81
N GLU A 15 5.47 15.57 26.81
CA GLU A 15 5.31 14.26 27.44
C GLU A 15 6.23 13.20 26.81
N ILE A 16 6.25 13.13 25.47
CA ILE A 16 7.17 12.24 24.75
C ILE A 16 8.63 12.57 25.09
N ALA A 17 9.00 13.86 25.07
CA ALA A 17 10.36 14.27 25.38
C ALA A 17 10.76 13.93 26.84
N ALA A 18 9.82 14.04 27.78
CA ALA A 18 10.06 13.69 29.19
C ALA A 18 10.13 12.17 29.43
N SER A 19 9.51 11.36 28.56
CA SER A 19 9.50 9.89 28.70
C SER A 19 10.83 9.21 28.40
N TYR A 20 11.81 9.92 27.81
CA TYR A 20 13.12 9.38 27.45
C TYR A 20 14.27 10.26 28.01
N PRO A 21 15.32 9.65 28.60
CA PRO A 21 16.45 10.41 29.14
C PRO A 21 17.30 11.03 28.02
N SER A 22 17.74 12.27 28.23
CA SER A 22 18.51 13.06 27.26
C SER A 22 17.85 13.14 25.88
N PHE A 23 16.52 13.27 25.85
CA PHE A 23 15.73 13.19 24.62
C PHE A 23 16.23 14.14 23.53
N GLU A 24 16.48 15.41 23.86
CA GLU A 24 16.90 16.42 22.88
C GLU A 24 18.20 16.04 22.17
N GLU A 25 19.23 15.65 22.93
CA GLU A 25 20.51 15.21 22.37
C GLU A 25 20.32 13.97 21.48
N ARG A 26 19.60 12.96 21.98
CA ARG A 26 19.40 11.69 21.27
C ARG A 26 18.57 11.85 20.00
N VAL A 27 17.48 12.60 20.05
CA VAL A 27 16.60 12.81 18.90
C VAL A 27 17.28 13.68 17.85
N THR A 28 18.07 14.67 18.26
CA THR A 28 18.84 15.52 17.33
C THR A 28 19.89 14.69 16.60
N LYS A 29 20.63 13.84 17.32
CA LYS A 29 21.58 12.91 16.73
C LYS A 29 20.91 11.94 15.76
N ALA A 30 19.85 11.25 16.21
CA ALA A 30 19.12 10.28 15.39
C ALA A 30 18.51 10.93 14.14
N TRP A 31 17.99 12.16 14.26
CA TRP A 31 17.49 12.92 13.12
C TRP A 31 18.58 13.20 12.08
N GLY A 32 19.78 13.60 12.52
CA GLY A 32 20.92 13.78 11.63
C GLY A 32 21.31 12.50 10.89
N GLU A 33 21.35 11.37 11.60
CA GLU A 33 21.63 10.05 11.02
C GLU A 33 20.57 9.63 9.99
N ILE A 34 19.27 9.84 10.29
CA ILE A 34 18.17 9.54 9.37
C ILE A 34 18.26 10.40 8.10
N ILE A 35 18.56 11.70 8.22
CA ILE A 35 18.69 12.57 7.04
C ILE A 35 19.87 12.15 6.17
N ALA A 36 20.99 11.75 6.76
CA ALA A 36 22.15 11.24 6.02
C ALA A 36 21.82 9.93 5.28
N GLU A 37 21.16 8.98 5.94
CA GLU A 37 20.72 7.73 5.31
C GLU A 37 19.69 7.98 4.19
N LEU A 38 18.77 8.93 4.39
CA LEU A 38 17.78 9.31 3.39
C LEU A 38 18.43 9.85 2.11
N GLN A 39 19.55 10.57 2.22
CA GLN A 39 20.31 11.03 1.04
C GLN A 39 20.86 9.85 0.24
N THR A 40 21.41 8.83 0.91
CA THR A 40 21.89 7.59 0.29
C THR A 40 20.76 6.87 -0.44
N VAL A 41 19.64 6.63 0.26
CA VAL A 41 18.48 5.92 -0.30
C VAL A 41 17.86 6.67 -1.47
N ASN A 42 17.78 8.01 -1.41
CA ASN A 42 17.29 8.82 -2.53
C ASN A 42 18.16 8.70 -3.77
N ALA A 43 19.49 8.65 -3.63
CA ALA A 43 20.40 8.43 -4.75
C ALA A 43 20.22 7.03 -5.37
N GLU A 44 20.06 6.00 -4.54
CA GLU A 44 19.75 4.64 -5.02
C GLU A 44 18.42 4.58 -5.80
N ILE A 45 17.37 5.23 -5.27
CA ILE A 45 16.06 5.31 -5.93
C ILE A 45 16.19 6.01 -7.29
N ALA A 46 16.87 7.16 -7.33
CA ALA A 46 17.04 7.93 -8.54
C ALA A 46 17.84 7.16 -9.61
N GLN A 47 18.86 6.40 -9.19
CA GLN A 47 19.67 5.57 -10.07
C GLN A 47 18.91 4.34 -10.58
N GLY A 48 18.16 3.67 -9.71
CA GLY A 48 17.40 2.46 -10.06
C GLY A 48 16.13 2.73 -10.87
N GLY A 49 15.57 3.94 -10.78
CA GLY A 49 14.35 4.30 -11.49
C GLY A 49 13.18 3.36 -11.14
N PRO A 50 12.32 3.01 -12.12
CA PRO A 50 11.19 2.09 -11.88
C PRO A 50 11.60 0.70 -11.36
N ASP A 51 12.80 0.23 -11.70
CA ASP A 51 13.29 -1.11 -11.31
C ASP A 51 13.82 -1.18 -9.88
N TYR A 52 13.85 -0.05 -9.17
CA TYR A 52 14.13 -0.02 -7.73
C TYR A 52 13.08 -0.80 -6.92
N ILE A 53 11.81 -0.81 -7.38
CA ILE A 53 10.75 -1.61 -6.77
C ILE A 53 10.97 -3.08 -7.13
N PRO A 54 11.09 -4.01 -6.16
CA PRO A 54 11.21 -5.43 -6.42
C PRO A 54 10.06 -5.97 -7.27
N GLN A 55 10.38 -6.83 -8.23
CA GLN A 55 9.40 -7.44 -9.12
C GLN A 55 9.63 -8.94 -9.16
N VAL A 56 8.58 -9.73 -8.87
CA VAL A 56 8.63 -11.19 -8.79
C VAL A 56 7.44 -11.78 -9.54
N TYR A 57 7.50 -13.05 -9.91
CA TYR A 57 6.37 -13.76 -10.51
C TYR A 57 5.59 -14.53 -9.45
N PHE A 58 4.27 -14.58 -9.58
CA PHE A 58 3.42 -15.36 -8.69
C PHE A 58 3.86 -16.83 -8.58
N ALA A 59 4.29 -17.41 -9.71
CA ALA A 59 4.75 -18.80 -9.79
C ALA A 59 6.10 -19.09 -9.10
N ASP A 60 6.79 -18.05 -8.62
CA ASP A 60 8.11 -18.15 -7.99
C ASP A 60 8.11 -17.67 -6.54
N LEU A 61 6.95 -17.31 -5.97
CA LEU A 61 6.86 -16.78 -4.60
C LEU A 61 7.43 -17.73 -3.53
N ASP A 62 7.32 -19.04 -3.75
CA ASP A 62 7.86 -20.11 -2.89
C ASP A 62 9.35 -20.40 -3.13
N LYS A 63 9.94 -19.85 -4.20
CA LYS A 63 11.34 -20.03 -4.59
C LYS A 63 12.23 -18.85 -4.21
N LEU A 64 11.64 -17.75 -3.75
CA LEU A 64 12.39 -16.54 -3.38
C LEU A 64 13.37 -16.82 -2.24
N GLY A 65 14.61 -16.38 -2.44
CA GLY A 65 15.66 -16.52 -1.43
C GLY A 65 15.53 -15.48 -0.32
N ALA A 66 16.32 -15.65 0.75
CA ALA A 66 16.37 -14.67 1.85
C ALA A 66 16.72 -13.26 1.37
N GLU A 67 17.62 -13.14 0.38
CA GLU A 67 18.01 -11.84 -0.18
C GLU A 67 16.85 -11.12 -0.88
N ASP A 68 16.01 -11.85 -1.62
CA ASP A 68 14.82 -11.29 -2.27
C ASP A 68 13.82 -10.79 -1.23
N ILE A 69 13.58 -11.59 -0.19
CA ILE A 69 12.68 -11.25 0.91
C ILE A 69 13.20 -10.02 1.68
N ASP A 70 14.49 -9.96 1.99
CA ASP A 70 15.10 -8.83 2.68
C ASP A 70 15.06 -7.56 1.84
N LYS A 71 15.25 -7.68 0.52
CA LYS A 71 15.06 -6.57 -0.41
C LYS A 71 13.62 -6.07 -0.39
N ILE A 72 12.63 -6.97 -0.43
CA ILE A 72 11.20 -6.61 -0.36
C ILE A 72 10.88 -5.90 0.96
N ARG A 73 11.35 -6.44 2.10
CA ARG A 73 11.17 -5.82 3.42
C ARG A 73 11.81 -4.44 3.50
N ARG A 74 13.04 -4.29 3.02
CA ARG A 74 13.76 -3.01 3.06
C ARG A 74 13.14 -1.94 2.15
N ARG A 75 12.57 -2.34 0.99
CA ARG A 75 11.88 -1.40 0.09
C ARG A 75 10.41 -1.17 0.48
N GLY A 76 9.82 -2.03 1.30
CA GLY A 76 8.44 -1.91 1.78
C GLY A 76 7.36 -2.06 0.70
N THR A 77 7.74 -2.50 -0.51
CA THR A 77 6.86 -2.63 -1.68
C THR A 77 7.35 -3.76 -2.59
N VAL A 78 6.43 -4.35 -3.36
CA VAL A 78 6.74 -5.39 -4.37
C VAL A 78 5.68 -5.40 -5.46
N VAL A 79 6.09 -5.64 -6.71
CA VAL A 79 5.20 -5.98 -7.83
C VAL A 79 5.20 -7.50 -8.00
N ILE A 80 4.03 -8.12 -7.86
CA ILE A 80 3.86 -9.55 -8.11
C ILE A 80 3.17 -9.69 -9.48
N ARG A 81 3.91 -10.22 -10.44
CA ARG A 81 3.48 -10.40 -11.83
C ARG A 81 2.68 -11.70 -11.97
N ASP A 82 1.74 -11.69 -12.89
CA ASP A 82 0.97 -12.87 -13.30
C ASP A 82 0.19 -13.55 -12.16
N VAL A 83 -0.30 -12.76 -11.19
CA VAL A 83 -1.17 -13.26 -10.10
C VAL A 83 -2.49 -13.79 -10.67
N VAL A 84 -3.07 -13.09 -11.64
CA VAL A 84 -4.30 -13.47 -12.33
C VAL A 84 -4.07 -13.48 -13.84
N PRO A 85 -4.70 -14.39 -14.60
CA PRO A 85 -4.58 -14.38 -16.06
C PRO A 85 -5.11 -13.07 -16.68
N ASP A 86 -4.42 -12.56 -17.70
CA ASP A 86 -4.79 -11.32 -18.40
C ASP A 86 -6.24 -11.33 -18.91
N ALA A 87 -6.71 -12.49 -19.39
CA ALA A 87 -8.06 -12.67 -19.87
C ALA A 87 -9.11 -12.45 -18.76
N GLU A 88 -8.83 -12.89 -17.53
CA GLU A 88 -9.71 -12.69 -16.38
C GLU A 88 -9.72 -11.23 -15.93
N ALA A 89 -8.54 -10.63 -15.79
CA ALA A 89 -8.42 -9.21 -15.44
C ALA A 89 -9.12 -8.30 -16.46
N THR A 90 -8.95 -8.59 -17.76
CA THR A 90 -9.60 -7.86 -18.85
C THR A 90 -11.12 -8.04 -18.81
N ARG A 91 -11.60 -9.27 -18.56
CA ARG A 91 -13.03 -9.55 -18.40
C ARG A 91 -13.64 -8.77 -17.23
N TRP A 92 -12.98 -8.76 -16.06
CA TRP A 92 -13.45 -8.01 -14.91
C TRP A 92 -13.58 -6.52 -15.20
N LYS A 93 -12.59 -5.92 -15.85
CA LYS A 93 -12.65 -4.52 -16.28
C LYS A 93 -13.85 -4.27 -17.20
N LYS A 94 -14.05 -5.11 -18.22
CA LYS A 94 -15.19 -4.97 -19.15
C LYS A 94 -16.53 -5.03 -18.41
N LEU A 95 -16.69 -5.97 -17.48
CA LEU A 95 -17.90 -6.08 -16.65
C LEU A 95 -18.12 -4.85 -15.76
N LEU A 96 -17.06 -4.25 -15.21
CA LEU A 96 -17.16 -2.98 -14.47
C LEU A 96 -17.64 -1.85 -15.37
N GLU A 97 -17.10 -1.73 -16.59
CA GLU A 97 -17.50 -0.72 -17.57
C GLU A 97 -18.96 -0.89 -18.01
N GLU A 98 -19.40 -2.12 -18.24
CA GLU A 98 -20.80 -2.47 -18.55
C GLU A 98 -21.72 -2.13 -17.38
N PHE A 99 -21.32 -2.47 -16.14
CA PHE A 99 -22.08 -2.14 -14.93
C PHE A 99 -22.24 -0.63 -14.76
N ILE A 100 -21.17 0.14 -14.97
CA ILE A 100 -21.22 1.61 -14.91
C ILE A 100 -22.19 2.16 -15.98
N LYS A 101 -22.11 1.65 -17.22
CA LYS A 101 -22.97 2.10 -18.32
C LYS A 101 -24.45 1.83 -18.06
N ALA A 102 -24.77 0.68 -17.45
CA ALA A 102 -26.14 0.32 -17.11
C ALA A 102 -26.71 1.12 -15.92
N ASN A 103 -25.85 1.78 -15.13
CA ASN A 103 -26.22 2.45 -13.88
C ASN A 103 -25.68 3.91 -13.85
N PRO A 104 -26.27 4.86 -14.59
CA PRO A 104 -25.70 6.20 -14.77
C PRO A 104 -25.59 7.03 -13.47
N ASN A 105 -26.42 6.69 -12.47
CA ASN A 105 -26.53 7.44 -11.21
C ASN A 105 -25.53 6.99 -10.12
N ILE A 106 -24.55 6.13 -10.44
CA ILE A 106 -23.51 5.69 -9.49
C ILE A 106 -22.71 6.89 -8.97
N GLU A 107 -22.48 6.96 -7.66
CA GLU A 107 -21.61 7.96 -7.07
C GLU A 107 -20.13 7.75 -7.48
N GLY A 108 -19.42 8.83 -7.78
CA GLY A 108 -18.03 8.76 -8.20
C GLY A 108 -17.36 10.12 -8.25
N MET A 109 -16.03 10.10 -8.32
CA MET A 109 -15.22 11.32 -8.34
C MET A 109 -14.21 11.34 -9.50
N PRO A 110 -13.98 12.52 -10.12
CA PRO A 110 -14.78 13.75 -10.01
C PRO A 110 -16.17 13.59 -10.65
N ALA A 111 -17.18 14.38 -10.23
CA ALA A 111 -18.58 14.18 -10.62
C ALA A 111 -18.83 14.17 -12.15
N GLU A 112 -18.25 15.14 -12.87
CA GLU A 112 -18.44 15.32 -14.32
C GLU A 112 -17.67 14.31 -15.18
N LYS A 113 -16.60 13.71 -14.63
CA LYS A 113 -15.73 12.77 -15.33
C LYS A 113 -15.25 11.71 -14.36
N LYS A 114 -16.20 10.90 -13.89
CA LYS A 114 -15.96 9.87 -12.85
C LYS A 114 -14.81 8.97 -13.25
N GLN A 115 -13.85 8.84 -12.36
CA GLN A 115 -12.72 7.93 -12.47
C GLN A 115 -12.66 6.99 -11.28
N PHE A 116 -12.98 7.47 -10.08
CA PHE A 116 -13.33 6.63 -8.94
C PHE A 116 -14.82 6.35 -8.93
N PHE A 117 -15.16 5.11 -8.60
CA PHE A 117 -16.54 4.65 -8.49
C PHE A 117 -16.78 4.12 -7.08
N GLN A 118 -17.77 4.68 -6.40
CA GLN A 118 -18.18 4.32 -5.03
C GLN A 118 -19.00 3.03 -5.04
N LEU A 119 -18.41 1.98 -5.62
CA LEU A 119 -18.99 0.66 -5.78
C LEU A 119 -18.10 -0.32 -5.06
N TYR A 120 -18.72 -1.27 -4.37
CA TYR A 120 -18.02 -2.16 -3.45
C TYR A 120 -18.30 -3.64 -3.74
N TRP A 121 -19.47 -3.95 -4.30
CA TRP A 121 -20.00 -5.33 -4.39
C TRP A 121 -20.34 -5.76 -5.81
N THR A 122 -19.72 -5.15 -6.82
CA THR A 122 -19.89 -5.63 -8.19
C THR A 122 -19.37 -7.06 -8.33
N ARG A 123 -19.93 -7.82 -9.26
CA ARG A 123 -19.48 -9.20 -9.56
C ARG A 123 -17.96 -9.27 -9.74
N SER A 124 -17.38 -8.36 -10.51
CA SER A 124 -15.92 -8.30 -10.73
C SER A 124 -15.13 -8.10 -9.44
N GLN A 125 -15.57 -7.21 -8.55
CA GLN A 125 -14.88 -6.97 -7.28
C GLN A 125 -14.93 -8.19 -6.35
N VAL A 126 -16.10 -8.84 -6.26
CA VAL A 126 -16.28 -10.05 -5.44
C VAL A 126 -15.46 -11.21 -6.00
N GLU A 127 -15.51 -11.46 -7.31
CA GLU A 127 -14.72 -12.51 -7.97
C GLU A 127 -13.21 -12.27 -7.77
N ALA A 128 -12.72 -11.04 -7.98
CA ALA A 128 -11.30 -10.73 -7.84
C ALA A 128 -10.80 -10.95 -6.39
N ARG A 129 -11.57 -10.53 -5.38
CA ARG A 129 -11.20 -10.71 -3.96
C ARG A 129 -11.21 -12.17 -3.54
N ALA A 130 -12.11 -12.97 -4.10
CA ALA A 130 -12.22 -14.40 -3.81
C ALA A 130 -11.30 -15.27 -4.69
N HIS A 131 -10.55 -14.68 -5.63
CA HIS A 131 -9.70 -15.44 -6.53
C HIS A 131 -8.60 -16.18 -5.75
N PRO A 132 -8.40 -17.49 -5.96
CA PRO A 132 -7.45 -18.29 -5.18
C PRO A 132 -6.03 -17.71 -5.15
N ASN A 133 -5.52 -17.22 -6.29
CA ASN A 133 -4.19 -16.62 -6.35
C ASN A 133 -4.11 -15.28 -5.61
N ILE A 134 -5.19 -14.49 -5.57
CA ILE A 134 -5.20 -13.23 -4.80
C ILE A 134 -5.15 -13.55 -3.30
N LEU A 135 -5.93 -14.53 -2.85
CA LEU A 135 -5.88 -15.00 -1.45
C LEU A 135 -4.50 -15.57 -1.09
N ALA A 136 -3.91 -16.40 -1.96
CA ALA A 136 -2.56 -16.94 -1.77
C ALA A 136 -1.50 -15.84 -1.71
N THR A 137 -1.59 -14.83 -2.58
CA THR A 137 -0.72 -13.65 -2.53
C THR A 137 -0.90 -12.85 -1.24
N SER A 138 -2.13 -12.63 -0.78
CA SER A 138 -2.38 -11.95 0.50
C SER A 138 -1.78 -12.71 1.68
N ILE A 139 -1.95 -14.04 1.73
CA ILE A 139 -1.33 -14.89 2.76
C ILE A 139 0.19 -14.78 2.71
N TRP A 140 0.78 -14.86 1.51
CA TRP A 140 2.22 -14.75 1.34
C TRP A 140 2.76 -13.40 1.84
N LEU A 141 2.09 -12.28 1.49
CA LEU A 141 2.45 -10.95 1.96
C LEU A 141 2.30 -10.81 3.49
N ASN A 142 1.22 -11.32 4.07
CA ASN A 142 0.98 -11.28 5.51
C ASN A 142 2.10 -12.01 6.28
N ASN A 143 2.57 -13.15 5.76
CA ASN A 143 3.62 -13.94 6.39
C ASN A 143 5.04 -13.34 6.25
N LEU A 144 5.19 -12.20 5.58
CA LEU A 144 6.44 -11.42 5.65
C LEU A 144 6.60 -10.73 7.01
N TYR A 145 5.50 -10.46 7.72
CA TYR A 145 5.48 -9.92 9.06
C TYR A 145 5.80 -11.02 10.08
N HIS A 146 6.51 -10.64 11.14
CA HIS A 146 6.86 -11.54 12.23
C HIS A 146 6.94 -10.77 13.56
N THR A 147 6.76 -11.47 14.67
CA THR A 147 7.19 -10.94 15.97
C THR A 147 8.70 -11.05 16.09
N LYS A 148 9.30 -10.22 16.95
CA LYS A 148 10.76 -10.23 17.17
C LYS A 148 11.28 -11.60 17.61
N ASP A 149 10.48 -12.31 18.42
CA ASP A 149 10.86 -13.60 19.00
C ASP A 149 10.31 -14.79 18.18
N GLY A 150 9.70 -14.54 17.02
CA GLY A 150 9.11 -15.57 16.14
C GLY A 150 7.85 -16.26 16.69
N GLY A 151 7.30 -15.77 17.81
CA GLY A 151 6.06 -16.26 18.41
C GLY A 151 4.80 -15.75 17.71
N SER A 152 3.68 -16.41 17.99
CA SER A 152 2.34 -15.98 17.56
C SER A 152 1.74 -14.93 18.50
N ILE A 153 0.91 -14.04 17.97
CA ILE A 153 0.10 -13.10 18.76
C ILE A 153 -1.31 -13.70 18.88
N ASP A 154 -1.84 -13.74 20.11
CA ASP A 154 -3.21 -14.22 20.33
C ASP A 154 -4.22 -13.39 19.53
N GLY A 155 -5.15 -14.06 18.85
CA GLY A 155 -6.13 -13.44 17.96
C GLY A 155 -5.59 -12.95 16.60
N VAL A 156 -4.32 -13.20 16.25
CA VAL A 156 -3.75 -12.84 14.95
C VAL A 156 -3.38 -14.08 14.15
N ASP A 157 -4.06 -14.28 13.02
CA ASP A 157 -3.74 -15.32 12.03
C ASP A 157 -3.39 -14.68 10.69
N LEU A 158 -2.11 -14.77 10.31
CA LEU A 158 -1.58 -14.23 9.05
C LEU A 158 -1.99 -15.07 7.83
N SER A 159 -2.49 -16.29 8.05
CA SER A 159 -2.92 -17.21 6.99
C SER A 159 -4.42 -17.15 6.69
N THR A 160 -5.17 -16.32 7.42
CA THR A 160 -6.61 -16.12 7.19
C THR A 160 -6.88 -14.66 6.77
N PRO A 161 -6.82 -14.34 5.46
CA PRO A 161 -7.06 -12.99 4.98
C PRO A 161 -8.54 -12.60 5.12
N LEU A 162 -8.79 -11.38 5.61
CA LEU A 162 -10.12 -10.78 5.63
C LEU A 162 -10.35 -9.93 4.39
N THR A 163 -11.59 -9.90 3.91
CA THR A 163 -11.96 -9.04 2.78
C THR A 163 -12.22 -7.61 3.24
N TYR A 164 -11.39 -6.68 2.78
CA TYR A 164 -11.67 -5.24 2.84
C TYR A 164 -12.29 -4.77 1.53
N ALA A 165 -13.54 -4.30 1.59
CA ALA A 165 -14.25 -3.84 0.40
C ALA A 165 -13.93 -2.36 0.10
N ASP A 166 -13.09 -2.14 -0.89
CA ASP A 166 -12.80 -0.80 -1.41
C ASP A 166 -13.40 -0.57 -2.81
N ARG A 167 -13.39 0.70 -3.20
CA ARG A 167 -13.75 1.29 -4.48
C ARG A 167 -12.80 0.82 -5.56
N PHE A 168 -13.11 1.17 -6.81
CA PHE A 168 -12.19 0.98 -7.92
C PHE A 168 -12.01 2.27 -8.74
N ARG A 169 -10.91 2.29 -9.51
CA ARG A 169 -10.57 3.41 -10.38
C ARG A 169 -10.42 2.96 -11.84
N ILE A 170 -11.10 3.64 -12.75
CA ILE A 170 -10.84 3.55 -14.20
C ILE A 170 -10.35 4.92 -14.66
N ARG A 171 -9.03 5.07 -14.80
CA ARG A 171 -8.41 6.32 -15.24
C ARG A 171 -8.63 6.51 -16.74
N ARG A 172 -9.15 7.67 -17.14
CA ARG A 172 -9.30 8.04 -18.57
C ARG A 172 -7.98 8.63 -19.08
N PRO A 173 -7.63 8.43 -20.36
CA PRO A 173 -6.54 9.15 -21.00
C PRO A 173 -6.74 10.66 -20.94
N GLY A 174 -5.64 11.40 -20.83
CA GLY A 174 -5.62 12.87 -20.74
C GLY A 174 -5.98 13.40 -19.35
N GLY A 175 -5.23 14.40 -18.89
CA GLY A 175 -5.43 15.09 -17.62
C GLY A 175 -4.35 14.80 -16.57
N ILE A 176 -4.00 15.83 -15.79
CA ILE A 176 -3.09 15.75 -14.65
C ILE A 176 -3.88 15.28 -13.43
N TRP A 177 -3.31 14.37 -12.64
CA TRP A 177 -3.90 13.87 -11.41
C TRP A 177 -3.42 14.70 -10.21
N GLY A 178 -4.28 15.55 -9.64
CA GLY A 178 -3.93 16.46 -8.54
C GLY A 178 -4.52 16.12 -7.17
N TYR A 179 -5.28 15.04 -7.04
CA TYR A 179 -6.09 14.77 -5.84
C TYR A 179 -5.33 14.14 -4.67
N HIS A 180 -4.14 13.56 -4.90
CA HIS A 180 -3.41 12.79 -3.89
C HIS A 180 -1.91 13.10 -3.99
N PRO A 181 -1.41 14.16 -3.32
CA PRO A 181 0.03 14.34 -3.13
C PRO A 181 0.60 13.19 -2.29
N PRO A 182 1.94 13.00 -2.23
CA PRO A 182 2.54 11.97 -1.38
C PRO A 182 2.02 12.04 0.07
N HIS A 183 1.49 10.93 0.59
CA HIS A 183 0.93 10.78 1.93
C HIS A 183 1.07 9.33 2.41
N VAL A 184 0.75 9.10 3.69
CA VAL A 184 0.60 7.78 4.31
C VAL A 184 -0.83 7.71 4.84
N ASP A 185 -1.56 6.64 4.52
CA ASP A 185 -2.93 6.39 4.97
C ASP A 185 -2.99 5.91 6.44
#